data_AF-A0A968RYN2-F1
#
_entry.id   AF-A0A968RYN2-F1
#
_cell.length_a   1.000
_cell.length_b   1.000
_cell.length_c   1.000
_cell.angle_alpha   90.00
_cell.angle_beta   90.00
_cell.angle_gamma   90.00
#
_symmetry.space_group_name_H-M   'P 1'
#
loop_
_entity.id
_entity.type
_entity.pdbx_description
1 polymer ?
#
loop_
_entity_poly.entity_id
_entity_poly.type
_entity_poly.pdbx_seq_one_letter_code
_entity_poly.pdbx_strand_id
1 'polypeptide(L)' 'MKRLQWTSEDGRRYLLQTYGKRSRQLLSDEELLEFWQYLKGQPNP' A
#
# COMPACT_ATOMS: atom_id res chain seq x y z
N MET A 1 -2.45 -8.59 2.73
CA MET A 1 -1.46 -8.06 3.70
C MET A 1 -0.77 -9.15 4.55
N LYS A 2 -1.34 -10.36 4.73
CA LYS A 2 -0.64 -11.46 5.46
C LYS A 2 0.80 -11.74 4.97
N ARG A 3 1.09 -11.56 3.67
CA ARG A 3 2.44 -11.73 3.09
C ARG A 3 3.46 -10.67 3.52
N LEU A 4 3.02 -9.48 3.94
CA LEU A 4 3.91 -8.40 4.39
C LEU A 4 3.89 -8.21 5.90
N GLN A 5 3.10 -9.03 6.62
CA GLN A 5 2.79 -8.84 8.03
C GLN A 5 2.20 -7.45 8.37
N TRP A 6 1.77 -6.68 7.36
CA TRP A 6 1.15 -5.38 7.59
C TRP A 6 -0.20 -5.56 8.28
N THR A 7 -0.38 -4.80 9.34
CA THR A 7 -1.72 -4.55 9.88
C THR A 7 -2.47 -3.58 8.96
N SER A 8 -3.78 -3.49 9.14
CA SER A 8 -4.57 -2.46 8.45
C SER A 8 -4.08 -1.04 8.74
N GLU A 9 -3.48 -0.82 9.93
CA GLU A 9 -2.90 0.46 10.32
C GLU A 9 -1.60 0.76 9.57
N ASP A 10 -0.70 -0.22 9.41
CA ASP A 10 0.54 -0.07 8.63
C ASP A 10 0.23 0.32 7.19
N GLY A 11 -0.73 -0.39 6.58
CA GLY A 11 -1.18 -0.07 5.22
C GLY A 11 -1.76 1.33 5.13
N ARG A 12 -2.59 1.75 6.10
CA ARG A 12 -3.13 3.11 6.14
C ARG A 12 -2.04 4.16 6.33
N ARG A 13 -1.04 3.90 7.19
CA ARG A 13 0.06 4.82 7.44
C ARG A 13 0.94 4.98 6.21
N TYR A 14 1.24 3.89 5.51
CA TYR A 14 1.96 3.92 4.24
C TYR A 14 1.21 4.74 3.19
N LEU A 15 -0.10 4.49 3.02
CA LEU A 15 -0.90 5.21 2.03
C LEU A 15 -1.00 6.70 2.34
N LEU A 16 -1.07 7.06 3.63
CA LEU A 16 -1.09 8.44 4.06
C LEU A 16 0.25 9.13 3.83
N GLN A 17 1.37 8.47 4.09
CA GLN A 17 2.70 9.04 3.89
C GLN A 17 3.12 9.11 2.42
N THR A 18 2.72 8.13 1.61
CA THR A 18 3.14 8.03 0.20
C THR A 18 2.22 8.81 -0.74
N TYR A 19 0.90 8.72 -0.51
CA TYR A 19 -0.11 9.29 -1.41
C TYR A 19 -0.99 10.36 -0.74
N GLY A 20 -0.83 10.60 0.57
CA GLY A 20 -1.74 11.49 1.31
C GLY A 20 -3.13 10.90 1.56
N LYS A 21 -3.34 9.60 1.29
CA LYS A 21 -4.68 8.98 1.27
C LYS A 21 -4.89 8.01 2.42
N ARG A 22 -6.09 8.05 3.01
CA ARG A 22 -6.42 7.20 4.17
C ARG A 22 -6.87 5.78 3.80
N SER A 23 -7.14 5.51 2.52
CA SER A 23 -7.64 4.22 2.04
C SER A 23 -7.25 3.99 0.59
N ARG A 24 -7.07 2.73 0.20
CA ARG A 24 -6.77 2.34 -1.18
C ARG A 24 -7.87 2.70 -2.16
N GLN A 25 -9.12 2.77 -1.69
CA GLN A 25 -10.27 3.15 -2.52
C GLN A 25 -10.19 4.61 -3.00
N LEU A 26 -9.34 5.43 -2.36
CA LEU A 26 -9.13 6.81 -2.75
C LEU A 26 -7.98 6.97 -3.75
N LEU A 27 -7.20 5.91 -4.00
CA LEU A 27 -6.12 5.93 -4.98
C LEU A 27 -6.69 6.00 -6.40
N SER A 28 -6.03 6.76 -7.25
CA SER A 28 -6.24 6.72 -8.70
C SER A 28 -5.66 5.43 -9.26
N ASP A 29 -6.05 5.05 -10.48
CA ASP A 29 -5.56 3.84 -11.14
C ASP A 29 -4.02 3.78 -11.23
N GLU A 30 -3.38 4.92 -11.50
CA GLU A 30 -1.91 5.05 -11.54
C GLU A 30 -1.27 4.75 -10.18
N GLU A 31 -1.77 5.36 -9.11
CA GLU A 31 -1.25 5.14 -7.75
C GLU A 31 -1.54 3.71 -7.26
N LEU A 32 -2.65 3.11 -7.69
CA LEU A 32 -2.96 1.70 -7.43
C LEU A 32 -1.94 0.78 -8.11
N LEU A 33 -1.54 1.09 -9.34
CA LEU A 33 -0.52 0.35 -10.06
C LEU A 33 0.85 0.50 -9.40
N GLU A 34 1.24 1.72 -9.01
CA GLU A 34 2.47 1.97 -8.24
C GLU A 34 2.47 1.24 -6.91
N PHE A 35 1.36 1.30 -6.17
CA PHE A 35 1.21 0.61 -4.90
C PHE A 35 1.34 -0.90 -5.10
N TRP A 36 0.74 -1.46 -6.16
CA TRP A 36 0.87 -2.87 -6.48
C TRP A 36 2.29 -3.28 -6.84
N GLN A 37 3.01 -2.45 -7.62
CA GLN A 37 4.42 -2.68 -7.94
C GLN A 37 5.30 -2.64 -6.68
N TYR A 38 5.08 -1.66 -5.80
CA TYR A 38 5.74 -1.60 -4.50
C TYR A 38 5.53 -2.90 -3.70
N LEU A 39 4.28 -3.36 -3.58
CA LEU A 39 3.96 -4.60 -2.87
C LEU A 39 4.62 -5.85 -3.51
N LYS A 40 4.78 -5.87 -4.84
CA LYS A 40 5.44 -6.96 -5.58
C LYS A 40 6.95 -6.99 -5.37
N GLY A 41 7.59 -5.84 -5.16
CA GLY A 41 9.03 -5.73 -4.94
C GLY A 41 9.48 -6.01 -3.51
N GLN A 42 8.54 -6.10 -2.57
CA GLN A 42 8.85 -6.45 -1.19
C GLN A 42 9.30 -7.93 -1.09
N PRO A 43 10.32 -8.23 -0.28
CA PRO A 43 10.75 -9.60 -0.07
C PRO A 43 9.58 -10.43 0.48
N ASN A 44 9.36 -11.60 -0.11
CA ASN A 44 8.47 -12.57 0.50
C ASN A 44 9.15 -13.06 1.79
N PRO A 45 8.48 -13.02 2.95
CA PRO A 45 8.98 -13.73 4.13
C PRO A 45 9.03 -15.24 3.89
#